data_AF-A0A563DWI7-F1
#
_entry.id   AF-A0A563DWI7-F1
#
_cell.length_a   1.000
_cell.length_b   1.000
_cell.length_c   1.000
_cell.angle_alpha   90.00
_cell.angle_beta   90.00
_cell.angle_gamma   90.00
#
_symmetry.space_group_name_H-M   'P 1'
#
loop_
_entity.id
_entity.type
_entity.pdbx_description
1 polymer ?
#
loop_
_entity_poly.entity_id
_entity_poly.type
_entity_poly.pdbx_seq_one_letter_code
_entity_poly.pdbx_strand_id
1 'polypeptide(L)'
;MSDRVHGWVAAGPAALASGMLWLVTAALFPDGTGALLLIAVLAGVLVLAFGCGENAMLRWYLWVRRPTAAQTATLKPALAILAELGGLPAGTGVYVTRSPVAPQVQAVGRRSLMISAGLIEGVFYGRVTAPETAAMLAYAGSDLTRGHTRHQLAAEVATLPWQLVTIVSHAIGSRSMVIPGVRLLWRARGVIGAIAVGQALTHHGPPGVAGPISAAIITGLVVMGYAAPISQRILADRHQALADWDVALLGLGDPLSRLVARGQAGPCTIDRIHRIRSWSCLPAWH
;
A
#
# COMPACT_ATOMS: atom_id res chain seq x y z
N MET A 1 -8.14 4.46 20.69
CA MET A 1 -6.68 4.32 20.96
C MET A 1 -6.16 2.91 20.65
N SER A 2 -7.00 1.88 20.76
CA SER A 2 -6.73 0.48 20.37
C SER A 2 -6.29 0.30 18.89
N ASP A 3 -6.93 0.98 17.94
CA ASP A 3 -6.65 0.78 16.50
C ASP A 3 -5.25 1.24 16.04
N ARG A 4 -4.68 2.26 16.70
CA ARG A 4 -3.34 2.74 16.36
C ARG A 4 -2.26 1.71 16.66
N VAL A 5 -2.41 0.92 17.73
CA VAL A 5 -1.42 -0.08 18.14
C VAL A 5 -1.41 -1.26 17.16
N HIS A 6 -2.56 -1.64 16.61
CA HIS A 6 -2.67 -2.74 15.66
C HIS A 6 -2.10 -2.42 14.26
N GLY A 7 -2.17 -1.17 13.82
CA GLY A 7 -1.56 -0.75 12.54
C GLY A 7 -0.04 -0.90 12.53
N TRP A 8 0.63 -0.59 13.64
CA TRP A 8 2.08 -0.79 13.79
C TRP A 8 2.47 -2.25 13.92
N VAL A 9 1.64 -3.09 14.55
CA VAL A 9 1.87 -4.55 14.58
C VAL A 9 1.75 -5.16 13.18
N ALA A 10 0.89 -4.58 12.32
CA ALA A 10 0.74 -5.05 10.95
C ALA A 10 1.82 -4.51 9.98
N ALA A 11 2.26 -3.26 10.13
CA ALA A 11 3.35 -2.69 9.32
C ALA A 11 4.76 -3.02 9.86
N GLY A 12 4.85 -3.39 11.14
CA GLY A 12 6.09 -3.61 11.89
C GLY A 12 7.02 -4.66 11.28
N PRO A 13 6.53 -5.83 10.83
CA PRO A 13 7.39 -6.84 10.22
C PRO A 13 8.15 -6.35 8.99
N ALA A 14 7.46 -5.68 8.07
CA ALA A 14 8.07 -5.14 6.86
C ALA A 14 9.02 -3.97 7.17
N ALA A 15 8.66 -3.10 8.13
CA ALA A 15 9.51 -2.00 8.56
C ALA A 15 10.80 -2.51 9.23
N LEU A 16 10.71 -3.53 10.08
CA LEU A 16 11.86 -4.15 10.74
C LEU A 16 12.78 -4.86 9.74
N ALA A 17 12.21 -5.66 8.83
CA ALA A 17 12.99 -6.31 7.77
C ALA A 17 13.69 -5.27 6.88
N SER A 18 13.01 -4.18 6.54
CA SER A 18 13.61 -3.10 5.76
C SER A 18 14.68 -2.34 6.53
N GLY A 19 14.49 -2.07 7.82
CA GLY A 19 15.52 -1.48 8.68
C GLY A 19 16.78 -2.34 8.75
N MET A 20 16.63 -3.65 8.89
CA MET A 20 17.74 -4.61 8.80
C MET A 20 18.43 -4.54 7.44
N LEU A 21 17.68 -4.49 6.34
CA LEU A 21 18.25 -4.36 5.00
C LEU A 21 19.00 -3.04 4.82
N TRP A 22 18.48 -1.92 5.33
CA TRP A 22 19.19 -0.64 5.31
C TRP A 22 20.52 -0.70 6.06
N LEU A 23 20.55 -1.35 7.22
CA LEU A 23 21.79 -1.55 7.99
C LEU A 23 22.79 -2.42 7.21
N VAL A 24 22.33 -3.52 6.61
CA VAL A 24 23.17 -4.37 5.76
C VAL A 24 23.70 -3.59 4.56
N THR A 25 22.85 -2.82 3.88
CA THR A 25 23.24 -1.98 2.75
C THR A 25 24.27 -0.94 3.16
N ALA A 26 24.07 -0.23 4.28
CA ALA A 26 25.02 0.75 4.80
C ALA A 26 26.37 0.11 5.14
N ALA A 27 26.39 -1.10 5.70
CA ALA A 27 27.61 -1.82 6.04
C ALA A 27 28.44 -2.29 4.81
N LEU A 28 27.83 -2.37 3.62
CA LEU A 28 28.54 -2.72 2.39
C LEU A 28 29.36 -1.56 1.80
N PHE A 29 29.13 -0.32 2.25
CA PHE A 29 29.85 0.85 1.76
C PHE A 29 31.06 1.19 2.65
N PRO A 30 32.29 1.24 2.11
CA PRO A 30 33.47 1.67 2.86
C PRO A 30 33.45 3.17 3.20
N ASP A 31 34.32 3.56 4.14
CA ASP A 31 34.67 4.95 4.47
C ASP A 31 33.54 5.84 5.01
N GLY A 32 32.58 5.24 5.73
CA GLY A 32 31.51 6.00 6.40
C GLY A 32 30.42 6.55 5.48
N THR A 33 30.56 6.37 4.17
CA THR A 33 29.54 6.76 3.17
C THR A 33 28.19 6.05 3.40
N GLY A 34 28.22 4.82 3.93
CA GLY A 34 27.02 4.11 4.35
C GLY A 34 26.24 4.80 5.47
N ALA A 35 26.93 5.45 6.41
CA ALA A 35 26.28 6.23 7.46
C ALA A 35 25.59 7.47 6.89
N LEU A 36 26.24 8.16 5.94
CA LEU A 36 25.64 9.29 5.23
C LEU A 36 24.38 8.88 4.45
N LEU A 37 24.41 7.73 3.78
CA LEU A 37 23.23 7.17 3.10
C LEU A 37 22.08 6.93 4.08
N LEU A 38 22.36 6.31 5.22
CA LEU A 38 21.36 5.99 6.23
C LEU A 38 20.77 7.26 6.86
N ILE A 39 21.61 8.27 7.15
CA ILE A 39 21.17 9.59 7.62
C ILE A 39 20.29 10.28 6.56
N ALA A 40 20.71 10.27 5.29
CA ALA A 40 19.95 10.88 4.20
C ALA A 40 18.57 10.23 4.04
N VAL A 41 18.49 8.89 4.13
CA VAL A 41 17.23 8.15 4.08
C VAL A 41 16.35 8.46 5.28
N LEU A 42 16.90 8.44 6.49
CA LEU A 42 16.15 8.79 7.71
C LEU A 42 15.64 10.22 7.66
N ALA A 43 16.47 11.17 7.22
CA ALA A 43 16.07 12.56 7.02
C ALA A 43 14.94 12.67 5.98
N GLY A 44 15.05 11.97 4.85
CA GLY A 44 14.00 11.92 3.83
C GLY A 44 12.67 11.35 4.35
N VAL A 45 12.73 10.24 5.10
CA VAL A 45 11.56 9.63 5.75
C VAL A 45 10.93 10.60 6.75
N LEU A 46 11.74 11.30 7.53
CA LEU A 46 11.27 12.28 8.50
C LEU A 46 10.59 13.47 7.82
N VAL A 47 11.22 14.04 6.79
CA VAL A 47 10.67 15.13 5.96
C VAL A 47 9.32 14.72 5.36
N LEU A 48 9.22 13.51 4.81
CA LEU A 48 7.97 12.96 4.28
C LEU A 48 6.93 12.69 5.37
N ALA A 49 7.34 12.26 6.56
CA ALA A 49 6.42 12.04 7.68
C ALA A 49 5.76 13.35 8.16
N PHE A 50 6.47 14.48 8.02
CA PHE A 50 5.92 15.82 8.24
C PHE A 50 5.07 16.34 7.06
N GLY A 51 5.02 15.62 5.94
CA GLY A 51 4.26 15.99 4.74
C GLY A 51 4.98 16.99 3.82
N CYS A 52 6.25 17.24 4.08
CA CYS A 52 7.08 18.08 3.22
C CYS A 52 7.53 17.25 2.00
N GLY A 53 7.41 17.83 0.79
CA GLY A 53 7.87 17.18 -0.44
C GLY A 53 6.92 16.14 -1.05
N GLU A 54 5.71 15.93 -0.49
CA GLU A 54 4.73 14.96 -1.05
C GLU A 54 4.47 15.19 -2.54
N ASN A 55 4.25 16.44 -2.96
CA ASN A 55 3.99 16.77 -4.36
C ASN A 55 5.18 16.47 -5.28
N ALA A 56 6.42 16.60 -4.80
CA ALA A 56 7.61 16.25 -5.55
C ALA A 56 7.73 14.73 -5.68
N MET A 57 7.52 14.01 -4.57
CA MET A 57 7.53 12.56 -4.51
C MET A 57 6.46 11.94 -5.40
N LEU A 58 5.23 12.46 -5.39
CA LEU A 58 4.16 12.02 -6.27
C LEU A 58 4.58 12.10 -7.75
N ARG A 59 5.14 13.24 -8.18
CA ARG A 59 5.56 13.42 -9.58
C ARG A 59 6.74 12.52 -9.97
N TRP A 60 7.71 12.36 -9.07
CA TRP A 60 8.96 11.67 -9.38
C TRP A 60 8.84 10.15 -9.22
N TYR A 61 8.22 9.68 -8.13
CA TYR A 61 8.13 8.27 -7.77
C TYR A 61 6.92 7.59 -8.41
N LEU A 62 5.74 8.22 -8.38
CA LEU A 62 4.51 7.62 -8.90
C LEU A 62 4.17 8.05 -10.34
N TRP A 63 5.03 8.87 -10.96
CA TRP A 63 4.90 9.32 -12.35
C TRP A 63 3.53 9.93 -12.67
N VAL A 64 2.89 10.54 -11.67
CA VAL A 64 1.56 11.14 -11.80
C VAL A 64 1.61 12.57 -12.31
N ARG A 65 0.56 12.96 -13.03
CA ARG A 65 0.38 14.30 -13.61
C ARG A 65 -0.91 14.94 -13.11
N ARG A 66 -1.00 16.26 -13.20
CA ARG A 66 -2.28 16.93 -12.98
C ARG A 66 -3.24 16.61 -14.13
N PRO A 67 -4.55 16.47 -13.87
CA PRO A 67 -5.54 16.26 -14.91
C PRO A 67 -5.55 17.43 -15.89
N THR A 68 -5.76 17.12 -17.18
CA THR A 68 -6.00 18.15 -18.19
C THR A 68 -7.41 18.74 -18.03
N ALA A 69 -7.67 19.91 -18.62
CA ALA A 69 -8.98 20.57 -18.52
C ALA A 69 -10.15 19.66 -18.95
N ALA A 70 -9.95 18.86 -20.01
CA ALA A 70 -10.93 17.89 -20.47
C ALA A 70 -11.19 16.79 -19.42
N GLN A 71 -10.14 16.24 -18.82
CA GLN A 71 -10.26 15.22 -17.77
C GLN A 71 -10.94 15.78 -16.52
N THR A 72 -10.63 17.02 -16.14
CA THR A 72 -11.31 17.71 -15.05
C THR A 72 -12.79 17.91 -15.35
N ALA A 73 -13.16 18.25 -16.59
CA ALA A 73 -14.55 18.38 -17.00
C ALA A 73 -15.30 17.04 -16.90
N THR A 74 -14.67 15.93 -17.30
CA THR A 74 -15.24 14.57 -17.18
C THR A 74 -15.51 14.18 -15.72
N LEU A 75 -14.63 14.56 -14.79
CA LEU A 75 -14.78 14.22 -13.36
C LEU A 75 -15.71 15.18 -12.61
N LYS A 76 -16.03 16.34 -13.19
CA LYS A 76 -16.81 17.41 -12.54
C LYS A 76 -18.15 16.93 -11.94
N PRO A 77 -18.97 16.10 -12.62
CA PRO A 77 -20.24 15.64 -12.04
C PRO A 77 -20.05 14.79 -10.77
N ALA A 78 -19.05 13.90 -10.77
CA ALA A 78 -18.74 13.08 -9.61
C ALA A 78 -18.19 13.90 -8.43
N LEU A 79 -17.36 14.89 -8.74
CA LEU A 79 -16.84 15.83 -7.74
C LEU A 79 -17.95 16.73 -7.16
N ALA A 80 -18.95 17.11 -7.96
CA ALA A 80 -20.11 17.86 -7.49
C ALA A 80 -20.93 17.07 -6.47
N ILE A 81 -21.23 15.78 -6.76
CA ILE A 81 -21.90 14.88 -5.81
C ILE A 81 -21.13 14.80 -4.49
N LEU A 82 -19.80 14.69 -4.54
CA LEU A 82 -18.98 14.62 -3.33
C LEU A 82 -18.86 15.93 -2.58
N ALA A 83 -18.92 17.06 -3.28
CA ALA A 83 -18.94 18.37 -2.66
C ALA A 83 -20.23 18.58 -1.85
N GLU A 84 -21.37 18.12 -2.37
CA GLU A 84 -22.65 18.16 -1.66
C GLU A 84 -22.67 17.23 -0.45
N LEU A 85 -22.11 16.03 -0.58
CA LEU A 85 -22.10 15.02 0.48
C LEU A 85 -20.96 15.18 1.51
N GLY A 86 -20.02 16.12 1.27
CA GLY A 86 -18.84 16.28 2.13
C GLY A 86 -17.87 15.09 2.11
N GLY A 87 -17.88 14.30 1.03
CA GLY A 87 -17.14 13.03 0.95
C GLY A 87 -15.63 13.15 0.76
N LEU A 88 -15.09 14.37 0.63
CA LEU A 88 -13.65 14.63 0.48
C LEU A 88 -13.17 15.78 1.37
N PRO A 89 -11.98 15.67 1.98
CA PRO A 89 -11.37 16.78 2.68
C PRO A 89 -11.18 18.01 1.77
N ALA A 90 -11.36 19.20 2.34
CA ALA A 90 -11.09 20.45 1.62
C ALA A 90 -9.63 20.53 1.15
N GLY A 91 -9.44 21.00 -0.10
CA GLY A 91 -8.11 21.12 -0.72
C GLY A 91 -7.49 19.81 -1.18
N THR A 92 -8.28 18.74 -1.35
CA THR A 92 -7.80 17.48 -1.93
C THR A 92 -7.39 17.69 -3.40
N GLY A 93 -6.12 17.45 -3.69
CA GLY A 93 -5.55 17.48 -5.02
C GLY A 93 -5.85 16.20 -5.80
N VAL A 94 -6.21 16.33 -7.07
CA VAL A 94 -6.46 15.20 -7.96
C VAL A 94 -5.31 15.05 -8.94
N TYR A 95 -4.81 13.83 -9.09
CA TYR A 95 -3.71 13.45 -9.95
C TYR A 95 -4.09 12.25 -10.81
N VAL A 96 -3.56 12.20 -12.02
CA VAL A 96 -3.84 11.16 -13.02
C VAL A 96 -2.59 10.34 -13.28
N THR A 97 -2.72 9.02 -13.21
CA THR A 97 -1.70 8.07 -13.66
C THR A 97 -1.98 7.61 -15.08
N ARG A 98 -0.91 7.33 -15.83
CA ARG A 98 -0.97 6.86 -17.22
C ARG A 98 -1.34 5.38 -17.35
N SER A 99 -1.53 4.67 -16.23
CA SER A 99 -1.85 3.25 -16.27
C SER A 99 -3.19 3.01 -17.00
N PRO A 100 -3.20 2.20 -18.09
CA PRO A 100 -4.42 1.82 -18.81
C PRO A 100 -5.16 0.66 -18.10
N VAL A 101 -4.68 0.23 -16.94
CA VAL A 101 -5.27 -0.82 -16.12
C VAL A 101 -6.66 -0.39 -15.63
N ALA A 102 -7.44 -1.38 -15.16
CA ALA A 102 -8.79 -1.24 -14.62
C ALA A 102 -9.06 0.08 -13.87
N PRO A 103 -10.30 0.59 -13.91
CA PRO A 103 -10.67 1.81 -13.22
C PRO A 103 -10.28 1.74 -11.73
N GLN A 104 -9.35 2.60 -11.33
CA GLN A 104 -8.80 2.61 -9.98
C GLN A 104 -8.65 4.05 -9.48
N VAL A 105 -8.96 4.23 -8.20
CA VAL A 105 -8.70 5.44 -7.44
C VAL A 105 -7.96 5.01 -6.18
N GLN A 106 -6.89 5.73 -5.84
CA GLN A 106 -6.13 5.51 -4.63
C GLN A 106 -5.83 6.84 -3.94
N ALA A 107 -5.96 6.90 -2.62
CA ALA A 107 -5.46 8.01 -1.85
C ALA A 107 -3.96 7.88 -1.59
N VAL A 108 -3.24 8.99 -1.69
CA VAL A 108 -1.80 9.04 -1.48
C VAL A 108 -1.44 10.30 -0.69
N GLY A 109 -0.57 10.15 0.31
CA GLY A 109 -0.16 11.25 1.16
C GLY A 109 -1.32 11.83 1.96
N ARG A 110 -1.27 13.13 2.27
CA ARG A 110 -2.25 13.75 3.19
C ARG A 110 -3.52 14.24 2.53
N ARG A 111 -3.43 14.65 1.25
CA ARG A 111 -4.50 15.35 0.53
C ARG A 111 -4.46 15.09 -0.98
N SER A 112 -4.01 13.92 -1.41
CA SER A 112 -3.92 13.63 -2.86
C SER A 112 -4.67 12.37 -3.22
N LEU A 113 -5.43 12.43 -4.32
CA LEU A 113 -6.06 11.28 -4.95
C LEU A 113 -5.38 11.02 -6.29
N MET A 114 -5.00 9.77 -6.51
CA MET A 114 -4.47 9.26 -7.76
C MET A 114 -5.57 8.48 -8.48
N ILE A 115 -5.84 8.88 -9.72
CA ILE A 115 -6.89 8.31 -10.56
C ILE A 115 -6.24 7.68 -11.79
N SER A 116 -6.65 6.46 -12.15
CA SER A 116 -6.17 5.83 -13.38
C SER A 116 -6.78 6.48 -14.63
N ALA A 117 -5.98 6.59 -15.69
CA ALA A 117 -6.49 7.03 -17.00
C ALA A 117 -7.67 6.17 -17.46
N GLY A 118 -7.62 4.86 -17.17
CA GLY A 118 -8.72 3.92 -17.46
C GLY A 118 -10.04 4.27 -16.76
N LEU A 119 -10.03 4.86 -15.56
CA LEU A 119 -11.27 5.37 -14.94
C LEU A 119 -11.82 6.56 -15.71
N ILE A 120 -10.97 7.53 -16.05
CA ILE A 120 -11.41 8.74 -16.75
C ILE A 120 -11.99 8.41 -18.12
N GLU A 121 -11.36 7.50 -18.86
CA GLU A 121 -11.89 6.95 -20.10
C GLU A 121 -13.22 6.21 -19.85
N GLY A 122 -13.29 5.40 -18.79
CA GLY A 122 -14.53 4.71 -18.39
C GLY A 122 -15.69 5.66 -18.16
N VAL A 123 -15.46 6.81 -17.51
CA VAL A 123 -16.47 7.85 -17.30
C VAL A 123 -16.81 8.55 -18.61
N PHE A 124 -15.80 8.91 -19.40
CA PHE A 124 -15.99 9.59 -20.69
C PHE A 124 -16.83 8.76 -21.66
N TYR A 125 -16.60 7.44 -21.72
CA TYR A 125 -17.37 6.51 -22.54
C TYR A 125 -18.68 6.02 -21.88
N GLY A 126 -19.07 6.56 -20.71
CA GLY A 126 -20.29 6.16 -20.00
C GLY A 126 -20.28 4.73 -19.44
N ARG A 127 -19.12 4.07 -19.41
CA ARG A 127 -18.95 2.74 -18.79
C ARG A 127 -19.01 2.81 -17.27
N VAL A 128 -18.64 3.94 -16.68
CA VAL A 128 -18.76 4.22 -15.25
C VAL A 128 -19.59 5.49 -15.07
N THR A 129 -20.63 5.41 -14.26
CA THR A 129 -21.54 6.53 -14.03
C THR A 129 -20.96 7.55 -13.04
N ALA A 130 -21.50 8.76 -13.01
CA ALA A 130 -21.06 9.79 -12.06
C ALA A 130 -21.22 9.37 -10.58
N PRO A 131 -22.34 8.74 -10.15
CA PRO A 131 -22.47 8.23 -8.78
C PRO A 131 -21.48 7.13 -8.43
N GLU A 132 -21.15 6.25 -9.38
CA GLU A 132 -20.15 5.19 -9.18
C GLU A 132 -18.74 5.77 -9.06
N THR A 133 -18.42 6.77 -9.87
CA THR A 133 -17.16 7.51 -9.78
C THR A 133 -17.07 8.26 -8.46
N ALA A 134 -18.15 8.90 -8.02
CA ALA A 134 -18.24 9.54 -6.70
C ALA A 134 -18.02 8.51 -5.59
N ALA A 135 -18.63 7.33 -5.67
CA ALA A 135 -18.43 6.26 -4.71
C ALA A 135 -16.96 5.78 -4.64
N MET A 136 -16.27 5.63 -5.79
CA MET A 136 -14.84 5.28 -5.81
C MET A 136 -13.96 6.37 -5.20
N LEU A 137 -14.27 7.63 -5.50
CA LEU A 137 -13.56 8.78 -4.97
C LEU A 137 -13.79 8.94 -3.46
N ALA A 138 -15.02 8.74 -2.97
CA ALA A 138 -15.33 8.69 -1.54
C ALA A 138 -14.64 7.52 -0.84
N TYR A 139 -14.64 6.34 -1.47
CA TYR A 139 -13.94 5.16 -0.95
C TYR A 139 -12.46 5.47 -0.72
N ALA A 140 -11.77 6.01 -1.72
CA ALA A 140 -10.38 6.44 -1.56
C ALA A 140 -10.25 7.63 -0.58
N GLY A 141 -11.21 8.55 -0.59
CA GLY A 141 -11.29 9.69 0.32
C GLY A 141 -11.33 9.31 1.80
N SER A 142 -11.94 8.16 2.13
CA SER A 142 -11.99 7.63 3.49
C SER A 142 -10.61 7.38 4.10
N ASP A 143 -9.62 7.03 3.28
CA ASP A 143 -8.24 6.86 3.73
C ASP A 143 -7.57 8.21 4.05
N LEU A 144 -7.96 9.28 3.34
CA LEU A 144 -7.50 10.65 3.62
C LEU A 144 -8.11 11.20 4.91
N THR A 145 -9.41 11.02 5.12
CA THR A 145 -10.12 11.50 6.32
C THR A 145 -9.63 10.79 7.58
N ARG A 146 -9.44 9.47 7.51
CA ARG A 146 -8.87 8.66 8.60
C ARG A 146 -7.37 8.82 8.77
N GLY A 147 -6.69 9.40 7.78
CA GLY A 147 -5.27 9.67 7.81
C GLY A 147 -4.39 8.43 7.67
N HIS A 148 -4.92 7.33 7.12
CA HIS A 148 -4.14 6.11 6.85
C HIS A 148 -2.97 6.37 5.90
N THR A 149 -3.16 7.30 4.96
CA THR A 149 -2.18 7.61 3.90
C THR A 149 -1.14 8.65 4.30
N ARG A 150 -1.27 9.28 5.49
CA ARG A 150 -0.39 10.38 5.95
C ARG A 150 1.08 9.97 6.04
N HIS A 151 1.34 8.73 6.42
CA HIS A 151 2.68 8.17 6.54
C HIS A 151 2.98 7.13 5.46
N GLN A 152 2.08 6.95 4.48
CA GLN A 152 2.26 5.94 3.45
C GLN A 152 3.51 6.21 2.61
N LEU A 153 3.74 7.46 2.18
CA LEU A 153 4.94 7.81 1.40
C LEU A 153 6.23 7.60 2.20
N ALA A 154 6.21 7.96 3.49
CA ALA A 154 7.34 7.72 4.39
C ALA A 154 7.59 6.21 4.59
N ALA A 155 6.51 5.43 4.76
CA ALA A 155 6.57 3.98 4.87
C ALA A 155 7.05 3.31 3.58
N GLU A 156 6.63 3.80 2.41
CA GLU A 156 7.10 3.31 1.11
C GLU A 156 8.61 3.50 0.98
N VAL A 157 9.13 4.71 1.25
CA VAL A 157 10.57 4.98 1.24
C VAL A 157 11.31 4.13 2.27
N ALA A 158 10.80 4.05 3.50
CA ALA A 158 11.41 3.25 4.56
C ALA A 158 11.43 1.76 4.21
N THR A 159 10.42 1.25 3.49
CA THR A 159 10.30 -0.15 3.07
C THR A 159 10.86 -0.44 1.69
N LEU A 160 11.47 0.52 1.00
CA LEU A 160 12.00 0.36 -0.37
C LEU A 160 12.90 -0.88 -0.54
N PRO A 161 13.93 -1.12 0.31
CA PRO A 161 14.74 -2.33 0.19
C PRO A 161 13.92 -3.62 0.28
N TRP A 162 12.98 -3.67 1.22
CA TRP A 162 12.08 -4.81 1.36
C TRP A 162 11.17 -4.99 0.13
N GLN A 163 10.63 -3.91 -0.41
CA GLN A 163 9.83 -3.92 -1.63
C GLN A 163 10.64 -4.45 -2.82
N LEU A 164 11.89 -4.02 -2.99
CA LEU A 164 12.77 -4.55 -4.05
C LEU A 164 13.00 -6.06 -3.90
N VAL A 165 13.33 -6.53 -2.70
CA VAL A 165 13.53 -7.96 -2.42
C VAL A 165 12.26 -8.76 -2.73
N THR A 166 11.09 -8.25 -2.33
CA THR A 166 9.80 -8.92 -2.59
C THR A 166 9.42 -8.92 -4.06
N ILE A 167 9.61 -7.82 -4.79
CA ILE A 167 9.35 -7.73 -6.24
C ILE A 167 10.24 -8.73 -6.99
N VAL A 168 11.55 -8.72 -6.71
CA VAL A 168 12.49 -9.66 -7.32
C VAL A 168 12.12 -11.09 -6.97
N SER A 169 11.80 -11.35 -5.70
CA SER A 169 11.35 -12.66 -5.24
C SER A 169 10.09 -13.15 -5.95
N HIS A 170 9.09 -12.28 -6.15
CA HIS A 170 7.87 -12.62 -6.87
C HIS A 170 8.11 -12.78 -8.37
N ALA A 171 8.97 -11.97 -8.99
CA ALA A 171 9.32 -12.09 -10.40
C ALA A 171 10.06 -13.40 -10.71
N ILE A 172 10.97 -13.80 -9.81
CA ILE A 172 11.62 -15.11 -9.89
C ILE A 172 10.59 -16.21 -9.64
N GLY A 173 9.78 -16.10 -8.58
CA GLY A 173 8.78 -17.11 -8.23
C GLY A 173 7.73 -17.35 -9.31
N SER A 174 7.16 -16.29 -9.89
CA SER A 174 6.12 -16.38 -10.93
C SER A 174 6.64 -16.99 -12.22
N ARG A 175 7.89 -16.68 -12.59
CA ARG A 175 8.55 -17.24 -13.78
C ARG A 175 9.01 -18.68 -13.56
N SER A 176 9.38 -19.03 -12.33
CA SER A 176 9.89 -20.35 -11.98
C SER A 176 8.84 -21.35 -11.49
N MET A 177 7.62 -20.92 -11.15
CA MET A 177 6.52 -21.81 -10.75
C MET A 177 6.03 -22.76 -11.86
N VAL A 178 6.45 -22.54 -13.11
CA VAL A 178 6.22 -23.44 -14.25
C VAL A 178 7.02 -24.74 -14.11
N ILE A 179 8.11 -24.75 -13.31
CA ILE A 179 9.00 -25.90 -13.14
C ILE A 179 8.76 -26.55 -11.76
N PRO A 180 8.31 -27.82 -11.67
CA PRO A 180 7.94 -28.46 -10.42
C PRO A 180 9.09 -28.57 -9.40
N GLY A 181 10.35 -28.71 -9.86
CA GLY A 181 11.52 -28.72 -8.98
C GLY A 181 11.75 -27.40 -8.22
N VAL A 182 11.38 -26.26 -8.83
CA VAL A 182 11.56 -24.94 -8.20
C VAL A 182 10.49 -24.67 -7.13
N ARG A 183 9.30 -25.28 -7.23
CA ARG A 183 8.30 -25.25 -6.14
C ARG A 183 8.82 -25.92 -4.86
N LEU A 184 9.57 -27.02 -5.00
CA LEU A 184 10.22 -27.69 -3.88
C LEU A 184 11.34 -26.83 -3.29
N LEU A 185 12.15 -26.19 -4.15
CA LEU A 185 13.20 -25.26 -3.75
C LEU A 185 12.66 -24.03 -3.00
N TRP A 186 11.49 -23.53 -3.41
CA TRP A 186 10.79 -22.44 -2.73
C TRP A 186 10.25 -22.84 -1.36
N ARG A 187 9.78 -24.08 -1.20
CA ARG A 187 9.45 -24.64 0.13
C ARG A 187 10.71 -24.85 0.98
N ALA A 188 11.84 -25.18 0.35
CA ALA A 188 13.13 -25.30 1.02
C ALA A 188 13.72 -23.96 1.47
N ARG A 189 13.13 -22.80 1.11
CA ARG A 189 13.61 -21.47 1.55
C ARG A 189 13.67 -21.31 3.07
N GLY A 190 12.76 -21.98 3.79
CA GLY A 190 12.83 -22.08 5.26
C GLY A 190 14.01 -22.93 5.74
N VAL A 191 14.33 -24.03 5.04
CA VAL A 191 15.48 -24.90 5.32
C VAL A 191 16.80 -24.18 5.00
N ILE A 192 16.87 -23.45 3.88
CA ILE A 192 18.03 -22.62 3.51
C ILE A 192 18.22 -21.51 4.54
N GLY A 193 17.14 -20.89 5.02
CA GLY A 193 17.19 -19.94 6.13
C GLY A 193 17.76 -20.57 7.40
N ALA A 194 17.29 -21.75 7.78
CA ALA A 194 17.81 -22.49 8.95
C ALA A 194 19.30 -22.88 8.80
N ILE A 195 19.71 -23.31 7.60
CA ILE A 195 21.11 -23.62 7.29
C ILE A 195 21.96 -22.35 7.36
N ALA A 196 21.50 -21.23 6.79
CA ALA A 196 22.21 -19.95 6.83
C ALA A 196 22.37 -19.44 8.28
N VAL A 197 21.36 -19.65 9.13
CA VAL A 197 21.44 -19.36 10.57
C VAL A 197 22.47 -20.26 11.25
N GLY A 198 22.45 -21.57 10.98
CA GLY A 198 23.45 -22.50 11.50
C GLY A 198 24.87 -22.16 11.05
N GLN A 199 25.05 -21.77 9.79
CA GLN A 199 26.33 -21.33 9.23
C GLN A 199 26.81 -20.01 9.84
N ALA A 200 25.91 -19.06 10.08
CA ALA A 200 26.21 -17.80 10.74
C ALA A 200 26.64 -18.00 12.21
N LEU A 201 26.07 -18.98 12.91
CA LEU A 201 26.46 -19.35 14.27
C LEU A 201 27.79 -20.10 14.34
N THR A 202 28.17 -20.79 13.27
CA THR A 202 29.37 -21.63 13.20
C THR A 202 30.56 -20.95 12.52
N HIS A 203 30.34 -19.84 11.80
CA HIS A 203 31.42 -19.07 11.18
C HIS A 203 32.38 -18.49 12.23
N HIS A 204 33.63 -18.96 12.19
CA HIS A 204 34.75 -18.53 13.05
C HIS A 204 35.33 -17.17 12.59
N GLY A 205 34.52 -16.12 12.61
CA GLY A 205 35.04 -14.74 12.59
C GLY A 205 35.78 -14.41 13.90
N PRO A 206 36.49 -13.26 13.99
CA PRO A 206 37.23 -12.88 15.19
C PRO A 206 36.37 -13.04 16.46
N PRO A 207 36.93 -13.55 17.57
CA PRO A 207 36.15 -13.92 18.75
C PRO A 207 35.40 -12.70 19.28
N GLY A 208 34.08 -12.70 19.09
CA GLY A 208 33.27 -11.52 19.33
C GLY A 208 31.87 -11.68 18.77
N VAL A 209 31.00 -10.80 19.25
CA VAL A 209 29.53 -10.74 19.11
C VAL A 209 28.99 -10.82 17.66
N ALA A 210 29.85 -10.86 16.63
CA ALA A 210 29.47 -10.82 15.21
C ALA A 210 28.69 -12.05 14.72
N GLY A 211 29.09 -13.27 15.13
CA GLY A 211 28.38 -14.51 14.79
C GLY A 211 26.90 -14.50 15.23
N PRO A 212 26.60 -14.30 16.54
CA PRO A 212 25.21 -14.27 17.00
C PRO A 212 24.40 -13.10 16.43
N ILE A 213 25.00 -11.93 16.17
CA ILE A 213 24.30 -10.80 15.52
C ILE A 213 23.87 -11.16 14.10
N SER A 214 24.75 -11.77 13.30
CA SER A 214 24.41 -12.15 11.92
C SER A 214 23.32 -13.23 11.87
N ALA A 215 23.37 -14.22 12.77
CA ALA A 215 22.34 -15.24 12.92
C ALA A 215 20.97 -14.64 13.32
N ALA A 216 20.95 -13.66 14.22
CA ALA A 216 19.74 -12.95 14.62
C ALA A 216 19.13 -12.14 13.47
N ILE A 217 19.95 -11.46 12.66
CA ILE A 217 19.50 -10.71 11.47
C ILE A 217 18.86 -11.65 10.44
N ILE A 218 19.52 -12.77 10.12
CA ILE A 218 19.01 -13.74 9.14
C ILE A 218 17.69 -14.35 9.64
N THR A 219 17.65 -14.79 10.90
CA THR A 219 16.43 -15.35 11.50
C THR A 219 15.28 -14.34 11.46
N GLY A 220 15.55 -13.09 11.85
CA GLY A 220 14.57 -12.00 11.80
C GLY A 220 14.03 -11.78 10.39
N LEU A 221 14.90 -11.72 9.38
CA LEU A 221 14.50 -11.50 7.99
C LEU A 221 13.63 -12.65 7.44
N VAL A 222 13.94 -13.90 7.80
CA VAL A 222 13.14 -15.07 7.43
C VAL A 222 11.76 -15.02 8.09
N VAL A 223 11.69 -14.80 9.41
CA VAL A 223 10.42 -14.73 10.15
C VAL A 223 9.55 -13.59 9.62
N MET A 224 10.13 -12.41 9.42
CA MET A 224 9.41 -11.25 8.90
C MET A 224 8.93 -11.45 7.46
N GLY A 225 9.65 -12.22 6.65
CA GLY A 225 9.20 -12.57 5.30
C GLY A 225 7.90 -13.37 5.24
N TYR A 226 7.60 -14.14 6.28
CA TYR A 226 6.31 -14.84 6.40
C TYR A 226 5.25 -13.99 7.11
N ALA A 227 5.65 -13.19 8.11
CA ALA A 227 4.72 -12.36 8.87
C ALA A 227 4.20 -11.14 8.08
N ALA A 228 5.03 -10.54 7.22
CA ALA A 228 4.68 -9.37 6.41
C ALA A 228 3.46 -9.56 5.47
N PRO A 229 3.37 -10.63 4.65
CA PRO A 229 2.22 -10.79 3.77
C PRO A 229 0.91 -11.05 4.52
N ILE A 230 0.96 -11.73 5.67
CA ILE A 230 -0.23 -12.02 6.48
C ILE A 230 -0.75 -10.73 7.12
N SER A 231 0.14 -9.98 7.73
CA SER A 231 -0.20 -8.71 8.38
C SER A 231 -0.75 -7.67 7.40
N GLN A 232 -0.17 -7.57 6.20
CA GLN A 232 -0.65 -6.69 5.14
C GLN A 232 -2.08 -7.05 4.70
N ARG A 233 -2.41 -8.34 4.58
CA ARG A 233 -3.77 -8.79 4.25
C ARG A 233 -4.78 -8.38 5.33
N ILE A 234 -4.45 -8.64 6.59
CA ILE A 234 -5.33 -8.27 7.72
C ILE A 234 -5.57 -6.75 7.75
N LEU A 235 -4.54 -5.95 7.49
CA LEU A 235 -4.66 -4.50 7.47
C LEU A 235 -5.51 -4.01 6.27
N ALA A 236 -5.29 -4.59 5.09
CA ALA A 236 -6.06 -4.28 3.89
C ALA A 236 -7.56 -4.60 4.07
N ASP A 237 -7.88 -5.75 4.68
CA ASP A 237 -9.27 -6.13 4.95
C ASP A 237 -9.97 -5.15 5.89
N ARG A 238 -9.25 -4.66 6.91
CA ARG A 238 -9.76 -3.65 7.84
C ARG A 238 -9.98 -2.31 7.17
N HIS A 239 -9.02 -1.85 6.37
CA HIS A 239 -9.15 -0.59 5.62
C HIS A 239 -10.33 -0.66 4.65
N GLN A 240 -10.51 -1.81 3.98
CA GLN A 240 -11.63 -2.03 3.08
C GLN A 240 -12.98 -1.97 3.80
N ALA A 241 -13.12 -2.62 4.96
CA ALA A 241 -14.36 -2.56 5.73
C ALA A 241 -14.70 -1.15 6.21
N LEU A 242 -13.70 -0.39 6.67
CA LEU A 242 -13.86 1.00 7.11
C LEU A 242 -14.23 1.92 5.95
N ALA A 243 -13.59 1.76 4.80
CA ALA A 243 -13.88 2.54 3.59
C ALA A 243 -15.29 2.24 3.04
N ASP A 244 -15.68 0.96 3.01
CA ASP A 244 -17.02 0.51 2.64
C ASP A 244 -18.10 1.15 3.55
N TRP A 245 -17.82 1.27 4.85
CA TRP A 245 -18.71 1.91 5.82
C TRP A 245 -18.89 3.41 5.56
N ASP A 246 -17.80 4.15 5.31
CA ASP A 246 -17.87 5.59 5.02
C ASP A 246 -18.66 5.88 3.75
N VAL A 247 -18.47 5.07 2.72
CA VAL A 247 -19.22 5.21 1.47
C VAL A 247 -20.70 4.90 1.67
N ALA A 248 -21.03 3.93 2.51
CA ALA A 248 -22.41 3.62 2.88
C ALA A 248 -23.06 4.78 3.65
N LEU A 249 -22.35 5.39 4.60
CA LEU A 249 -22.82 6.57 5.35
C LEU A 249 -23.10 7.78 4.44
N LEU A 250 -22.34 7.93 3.36
CA LEU A 250 -22.55 8.98 2.35
C LEU A 250 -23.71 8.67 1.38
N GLY A 251 -24.44 7.56 1.57
CA GLY A 251 -25.52 7.13 0.67
C GLY A 251 -25.02 6.59 -0.68
N LEU A 252 -23.71 6.34 -0.82
CA LEU A 252 -23.07 5.89 -2.05
C LEU A 252 -22.82 4.37 -2.08
N GLY A 253 -23.41 3.63 -1.12
CA GLY A 253 -23.25 2.18 -0.99
C GLY A 253 -23.79 1.38 -2.20
N ASP A 254 -24.94 1.76 -2.75
CA ASP A 254 -25.49 1.05 -3.93
C ASP A 254 -24.62 1.22 -5.19
N PRO A 255 -24.21 2.45 -5.59
CA PRO A 255 -23.24 2.64 -6.67
C PRO A 255 -21.93 1.86 -6.47
N LEU A 256 -21.39 1.83 -5.24
CA LEU A 256 -20.18 1.04 -4.95
C LEU A 256 -20.43 -0.46 -5.14
N SER A 257 -21.57 -0.96 -4.68
CA SER A 257 -21.92 -2.39 -4.79
C SER A 257 -22.02 -2.85 -6.26
N ARG A 258 -22.58 -2.00 -7.13
CA ARG A 258 -22.66 -2.25 -8.58
C ARG A 258 -21.29 -2.27 -9.25
N LEU A 259 -20.36 -1.45 -8.78
CA LEU A 259 -18.99 -1.44 -9.28
C LEU A 259 -18.23 -2.70 -8.84
N VAL A 260 -18.34 -3.08 -7.57
CA VAL A 260 -17.73 -4.30 -7.02
C VAL A 260 -18.25 -5.54 -7.74
N ALA A 261 -19.55 -5.60 -8.05
CA ALA A 261 -20.15 -6.69 -8.80
C ALA A 261 -19.58 -6.84 -10.22
N ARG A 262 -19.08 -5.76 -10.83
CA ARG A 262 -18.47 -5.78 -12.19
C ARG A 262 -16.98 -6.15 -12.20
N GLY A 263 -16.27 -5.95 -11.09
CA GLY A 263 -14.80 -6.00 -11.04
C GLY A 263 -14.17 -7.39 -11.03
N GLN A 264 -14.80 -8.38 -10.40
CA GLN A 264 -14.55 -9.84 -10.48
C GLN A 264 -15.34 -10.55 -9.36
N ALA A 265 -16.07 -11.62 -9.68
CA ALA A 265 -16.87 -12.38 -8.72
C ALA A 265 -16.05 -13.47 -8.03
N GLY A 266 -15.72 -13.29 -6.74
CA GLY A 266 -15.25 -14.34 -5.84
C GLY A 266 -16.18 -14.49 -4.62
N PRO A 267 -16.05 -15.57 -3.83
CA PRO A 267 -16.88 -15.78 -2.63
C PRO A 267 -16.85 -14.58 -1.66
N CYS A 268 -15.66 -14.01 -1.43
CA CYS A 268 -15.49 -12.82 -0.58
C CYS A 268 -16.10 -11.54 -1.17
N THR A 269 -16.42 -11.52 -2.47
CA THR A 269 -17.05 -10.39 -3.16
C THR A 269 -18.55 -10.34 -2.86
N ILE A 270 -19.21 -11.50 -2.78
CA ILE A 270 -20.64 -11.60 -2.43
C ILE A 270 -20.86 -11.12 -0.98
N ASP A 271 -20.05 -11.60 -0.04
CA ASP A 271 -20.10 -11.16 1.36
C ASP A 271 -19.87 -9.65 1.50
N ARG A 272 -18.95 -9.09 0.72
CA ARG A 272 -18.70 -7.65 0.69
C ARG A 272 -19.91 -6.87 0.17
N ILE A 273 -20.54 -7.32 -0.93
CA ILE A 273 -21.72 -6.65 -1.50
C ILE A 273 -22.88 -6.67 -0.50
N HIS A 274 -23.14 -7.81 0.15
CA HIS A 274 -24.17 -7.92 1.19
C HIS A 274 -23.92 -6.97 2.34
N ARG A 275 -22.67 -6.87 2.80
CA ARG A 275 -22.27 -5.98 3.89
C ARG A 275 -22.42 -4.50 3.53
N ILE A 276 -22.00 -4.08 2.34
CA ILE A 276 -22.18 -2.69 1.87
C ILE A 276 -23.67 -2.35 1.84
N ARG A 277 -24.49 -3.25 1.28
CA ARG A 277 -25.93 -3.04 1.17
C ARG A 277 -26.64 -2.97 2.52
N SER A 278 -26.27 -3.84 3.46
CA SER A 278 -26.88 -3.84 4.79
C SER A 278 -26.58 -2.56 5.55
N TRP A 279 -25.40 -1.97 5.37
CA TRP A 279 -25.04 -0.69 5.97
C TRP A 279 -25.78 0.50 5.35
N SER A 280 -26.02 0.49 4.04
CA SER A 280 -26.82 1.52 3.38
C SER A 280 -28.31 1.50 3.76
N CYS A 281 -28.80 0.41 4.38
CA CYS A 281 -30.18 0.33 4.90
C CYS A 281 -30.33 0.85 6.33
N LEU A 282 -29.23 1.20 7.02
CA LEU A 282 -29.30 1.76 8.37
C LEU A 282 -29.78 3.21 8.28
N PRO A 283 -30.74 3.64 9.14
CA PRO A 283 -31.14 5.04 9.18
C PRO A 283 -29.93 5.90 9.55
N ALA A 284 -29.68 6.96 8.77
CA ALA A 284 -28.68 7.95 9.08
C ALA A 284 -29.13 8.68 10.36
N TRP A 285 -28.52 8.32 11.49
CA TRP A 285 -28.70 9.06 12.74
C TRP A 285 -27.98 10.40 12.56
N HIS A 286 -28.76 11.44 12.25
CA HIS A 286 -28.32 12.83 12.19
C HIS A 286 -27.99 13.38 13.58
#